data_AF-A0A0S8FEZ8-F1
#
_entry.id   AF-A0A0S8FEZ8-F1
#
_cell.length_a   1.000
_cell.length_b   1.000
_cell.length_c   1.000
_cell.angle_alpha   90.00
_cell.angle_beta   90.00
_cell.angle_gamma   90.00
#
_symmetry.space_group_name_H-M   'P 1'
#
loop_
_entity.id
_entity.type
_entity.pdbx_description
1 polymer ?
#
loop_
_entity_poly.entity_id
_entity_poly.type
_entity_poly.pdbx_seq_one_letter_code
_entity_poly.pdbx_strand_id
1 'polypeptide(L)'
;MSRDIPQVAWSRAIPALTGIVVLLWILATGRPPRSTMLLHEVYNLGHIPLFGLVALLALEASRALLPRLAVRPFSHYLVAFVSVACISLVSEVMQIGMVGRQAEVQDAVHNLIGAICFLAVRSAFDTGLWSSETRAPRGLLVGAALFALFVSFWSLFELGWIYGLRAAAFPIVVDFDSRWQQPFLLSPRANVFNVVAPEGWPGKAGEVVAEIRFPQERWPGITVREPYPVWSGYDTLRMEVFSLLDKPVPLTFRIEDVHSKPDYRDAFNRTVTIHPGLNPLSITLEDMMKAPAGRNLDLNQVTQLSLSTSRPDDPFSLFLSDIWLE
;
A
#
# COMPACT_ATOMS: atom_id res chain seq x y z
N MET A 1 4.81 34.74 53.34
CA MET A 1 3.78 34.33 52.38
C MET A 1 4.33 33.15 51.58
N SER A 2 4.05 31.93 52.02
CA SER A 2 4.44 30.70 51.31
C SER A 2 3.69 30.69 49.98
N ARG A 3 4.40 30.81 48.85
CA ARG A 3 3.82 30.46 47.56
C ARG A 3 3.75 28.94 47.55
N ASP A 4 2.55 28.37 47.70
CA ASP A 4 2.33 26.95 47.52
C ASP A 4 2.91 26.52 46.18
N ILE A 5 4.00 25.75 46.24
CA ILE A 5 4.65 25.24 45.05
C ILE A 5 3.69 24.21 44.46
N PRO A 6 3.25 24.37 43.20
CA PRO A 6 2.39 23.39 42.55
C PRO A 6 3.02 22.00 42.64
N GLN A 7 2.30 21.04 43.23
CA GLN A 7 2.80 19.68 43.43
C GLN A 7 2.54 18.79 42.21
N VAL A 8 3.38 17.77 42.05
CA VAL A 8 3.25 16.77 40.99
C VAL A 8 1.99 15.93 41.19
N ALA A 9 1.17 15.81 40.14
CA ALA A 9 -0.08 15.06 40.16
C ALA A 9 0.13 13.62 39.68
N TRP A 10 0.68 12.76 40.53
CA TRP A 10 1.01 11.36 40.20
C TRP A 10 -0.20 10.54 39.69
N SER A 11 -1.40 10.81 40.21
CA SER A 11 -2.64 10.15 39.78
C SER A 11 -2.99 10.40 38.31
N ARG A 12 -2.46 11.48 37.70
CA ARG A 12 -2.61 11.79 36.26
C ARG A 12 -1.36 11.40 35.46
N ALA A 13 -0.18 11.56 36.05
CA ALA A 13 1.07 11.24 35.39
C ALA A 13 1.23 9.74 35.10
N ILE A 14 0.93 8.88 36.10
CA ILE A 14 1.07 7.43 35.97
C ILE A 14 0.23 6.87 34.80
N PRO A 15 -1.10 7.09 34.72
CA PRO A 15 -1.87 6.54 33.61
C PRO A 15 -1.45 7.10 32.26
N ALA A 16 -1.02 8.37 32.18
CA ALA A 16 -0.53 8.95 30.94
C ALA A 16 0.76 8.27 30.46
N LEU A 17 1.74 8.09 31.35
CA LEU A 17 3.00 7.40 31.05
C LEU A 17 2.75 5.92 30.71
N THR A 18 1.88 5.23 31.45
CA THR A 18 1.49 3.85 31.15
C THR A 18 0.85 3.76 29.77
N GLY A 19 -0.04 4.68 29.40
CA GLY A 19 -0.64 4.73 28.08
C GLY A 19 0.38 4.89 26.96
N ILE A 20 1.39 5.77 27.15
CA ILE A 20 2.49 5.93 26.19
C ILE A 20 3.25 4.61 26.03
N VAL A 21 3.62 3.96 27.14
CA VAL A 21 4.35 2.67 27.11
C VAL A 21 3.54 1.60 26.37
N VAL A 22 2.23 1.51 26.62
CA VAL A 22 1.34 0.55 25.95
C VAL A 22 1.27 0.82 24.44
N LEU A 23 1.09 2.08 24.01
CA LEU A 23 1.04 2.42 22.59
C LEU A 23 2.37 2.14 21.87
N LEU A 24 3.50 2.45 22.51
CA LEU A 24 4.82 2.12 21.96
C LEU A 24 5.08 0.62 21.91
N TRP A 25 4.55 -0.15 22.87
CA TRP A 25 4.61 -1.61 22.83
C TRP A 25 3.78 -2.19 21.67
N ILE A 26 2.59 -1.65 21.40
CA ILE A 26 1.77 -2.01 20.22
C ILE A 26 2.56 -1.73 18.94
N LEU A 27 3.19 -0.55 18.82
CA LEU A 27 4.02 -0.22 17.67
C LEU A 27 5.23 -1.17 17.53
N ALA A 28 5.89 -1.48 18.63
CA ALA A 28 7.07 -2.34 18.63
C ALA A 28 6.74 -3.79 18.25
N THR A 29 5.59 -4.31 18.65
CA THR A 29 5.15 -5.69 18.42
C THR A 29 4.29 -5.86 17.16
N GLY A 30 3.67 -4.78 16.68
CA GLY A 30 2.91 -4.73 15.44
C GLY A 30 3.77 -5.13 14.25
N ARG A 31 3.25 -5.99 13.38
CA ARG A 31 3.90 -6.36 12.12
C ARG A 31 3.01 -5.92 10.97
N PRO A 32 3.57 -5.33 9.90
CA PRO A 32 2.78 -4.97 8.74
C PRO A 32 2.11 -6.23 8.18
N PRO A 33 0.79 -6.19 7.91
CA PRO A 33 0.10 -7.30 7.29
C PRO A 33 0.67 -7.53 5.87
N ARG A 34 0.87 -8.79 5.48
CA ARG A 34 1.38 -9.18 4.15
C ARG A 34 0.29 -9.41 3.11
N SER A 35 -0.95 -9.02 3.39
CA SER A 35 -2.12 -9.46 2.61
C SER A 35 -2.38 -8.59 1.38
N THR A 36 -2.46 -7.27 1.54
CA THR A 36 -2.83 -6.36 0.44
C THR A 36 -2.17 -4.99 0.57
N MET A 37 -2.00 -4.27 -0.55
CA MET A 37 -1.56 -2.87 -0.57
C MET A 37 -2.44 -2.00 0.33
N LEU A 38 -3.76 -2.22 0.32
CA LEU A 38 -4.68 -1.46 1.17
C LEU A 38 -4.40 -1.67 2.67
N LEU A 39 -4.19 -2.91 3.09
CA LEU A 39 -3.90 -3.21 4.50
C LEU A 39 -2.52 -2.72 4.92
N HIS A 40 -1.55 -2.74 4.00
CA HIS A 40 -0.25 -2.12 4.21
C HIS A 40 -0.37 -0.60 4.40
N GLU A 41 -1.15 0.09 3.57
CA GLU A 41 -1.38 1.53 3.70
C GLU A 41 -2.11 1.89 4.99
N VAL A 42 -3.12 1.10 5.40
CA VAL A 42 -3.79 1.26 6.70
C VAL A 42 -2.80 1.13 7.86
N TYR A 43 -1.89 0.16 7.77
CA TYR A 43 -0.86 -0.04 8.78
C TYR A 43 0.10 1.16 8.85
N ASN A 44 0.60 1.64 7.70
CA ASN A 44 1.53 2.77 7.62
C ASN A 44 0.90 4.06 8.16
N LEU A 45 -0.34 4.36 7.79
CA LEU A 45 -1.06 5.54 8.27
C LEU A 45 -1.52 5.43 9.71
N GLY A 46 -1.57 4.22 10.28
CA GLY A 46 -1.84 3.97 11.69
C GLY A 46 -0.87 4.68 12.64
N HIS A 47 0.32 5.04 12.16
CA HIS A 47 1.28 5.87 12.88
C HIS A 47 0.72 7.25 13.25
N ILE A 48 -0.08 7.87 12.38
CA ILE A 48 -0.65 9.21 12.60
C ILE A 48 -1.53 9.25 13.86
N PRO A 49 -2.60 8.42 14.00
CA PRO A 49 -3.41 8.43 15.21
C PRO A 49 -2.64 7.91 16.43
N LEU A 50 -1.74 6.93 16.26
CA LEU A 50 -0.94 6.41 17.38
C LEU A 50 -0.08 7.50 18.00
N PHE A 51 0.72 8.21 17.21
CA PHE A 51 1.57 9.28 17.70
C PHE A 51 0.80 10.56 18.06
N GLY A 52 -0.36 10.79 17.44
CA GLY A 52 -1.32 11.79 17.92
C GLY A 52 -1.76 11.52 19.35
N LEU A 53 -2.14 10.28 19.68
CA LEU A 53 -2.50 9.88 21.05
C LEU A 53 -1.30 9.96 22.01
N VAL A 54 -0.11 9.51 21.59
CA VAL A 54 1.12 9.66 22.39
C VAL A 54 1.39 11.14 22.69
N ALA A 55 1.19 12.05 21.73
CA ALA A 55 1.36 13.49 21.94
C ALA A 55 0.38 14.05 22.98
N LEU A 56 -0.89 13.62 22.95
CA LEU A 56 -1.89 14.00 23.95
C LEU A 56 -1.53 13.48 25.35
N LEU A 57 -1.07 12.23 25.45
CA LEU A 57 -0.64 11.66 26.72
C LEU A 57 0.64 12.34 27.24
N ALA A 58 1.58 12.69 26.36
CA ALA A 58 2.77 13.45 26.70
C ALA A 58 2.42 14.87 27.19
N LEU A 59 1.41 15.50 26.60
CA LEU A 59 0.87 16.78 27.07
C LEU A 59 0.29 16.65 28.50
N GLU A 60 -0.51 15.62 28.75
CA GLU A 60 -1.08 15.37 30.08
C GLU A 60 -0.01 15.01 31.13
N ALA A 61 0.98 14.20 30.76
CA ALA A 61 2.13 13.89 31.61
C ALA A 61 2.94 15.15 31.92
N SER A 62 3.20 15.99 30.91
CA SER A 62 3.92 17.27 31.08
C SER A 62 3.18 18.21 32.04
N ARG A 63 1.85 18.34 31.91
CA ARG A 63 1.02 19.14 32.84
C ARG A 63 1.07 18.59 34.27
N ALA A 64 1.09 17.27 34.44
CA ALA A 64 1.11 16.62 35.75
C ALA A 64 2.48 16.64 36.44
N LEU A 65 3.57 16.48 35.67
CA LEU A 65 4.94 16.34 36.19
C LEU A 65 5.68 17.68 36.28
N LEU A 66 5.35 18.65 35.44
CA LEU A 66 6.03 19.95 35.35
C LEU A 66 5.08 21.10 35.68
N PRO A 67 4.42 21.11 36.85
CA PRO A 67 3.34 22.07 37.14
C PRO A 67 3.87 23.52 37.27
N ARG A 68 5.18 23.71 37.40
CA ARG A 68 5.83 25.04 37.34
C ARG A 68 5.73 25.70 35.96
N LEU A 69 5.56 24.91 34.89
CA LEU A 69 5.36 25.41 33.54
C LEU A 69 3.93 25.90 33.27
N ALA A 70 2.99 25.69 34.20
CA ALA A 70 1.58 26.06 34.05
C ALA A 70 1.36 27.57 33.80
N VAL A 71 2.32 28.42 34.17
CA VAL A 71 2.30 29.87 33.90
C VAL A 71 2.43 30.17 32.39
N ARG A 72 2.96 29.23 31.61
CA ARG A 72 3.13 29.33 30.16
C ARG A 72 2.48 28.11 29.49
N PRO A 73 1.16 28.12 29.25
CA PRO A 73 0.44 26.94 28.77
C PRO A 73 1.04 26.35 27.47
N PHE A 74 1.59 27.20 26.59
CA PHE A 74 2.26 26.77 25.37
C PHE A 74 3.51 25.89 25.60
N SER A 75 4.21 26.06 26.72
CA SER A 75 5.40 25.26 27.05
C SER A 75 5.08 23.77 27.18
N HIS A 76 3.87 23.40 27.64
CA HIS A 76 3.47 22.00 27.71
C HIS A 76 3.25 21.38 26.32
N TYR A 77 2.75 22.15 25.35
CA TYR A 77 2.62 21.71 23.96
C TYR A 77 3.97 21.51 23.30
N LEU A 78 4.92 22.43 23.54
CA LEU A 78 6.29 22.29 23.06
C LEU A 78 6.97 21.04 23.65
N VAL A 79 6.85 20.83 24.97
CA VAL A 79 7.40 19.65 25.64
C VAL A 79 6.80 18.36 25.07
N ALA A 80 5.47 18.31 24.88
CA ALA A 80 4.80 17.16 24.28
C ALA A 80 5.30 16.87 22.86
N PHE A 81 5.38 17.90 22.01
CA PHE A 81 5.87 17.76 20.63
C PHE A 81 7.33 17.28 20.59
N VAL A 82 8.22 17.92 21.35
CA VAL A 82 9.64 17.54 21.40
C VAL A 82 9.81 16.12 21.94
N SER A 83 8.99 15.73 22.94
CA SER A 83 9.03 14.36 23.47
C SER A 83 8.67 13.34 22.39
N VAL A 84 7.62 13.60 21.61
CA VAL A 84 7.23 12.74 20.49
C VAL A 84 8.28 12.73 19.38
N ALA A 85 8.85 13.88 19.01
CA ALA A 85 9.92 13.95 18.02
C ALA A 85 11.14 13.12 18.43
N CYS A 86 11.55 13.20 19.71
CA CYS A 86 12.61 12.37 20.27
C CYS A 86 12.25 10.88 20.25
N ILE A 87 11.04 10.52 20.66
CA ILE A 87 10.57 9.11 20.64
C ILE A 87 10.55 8.58 19.20
N SER A 88 10.07 9.37 18.24
CA SER A 88 10.04 9.01 16.82
C SER A 88 11.46 8.72 16.31
N LEU A 89 12.40 9.62 16.55
CA LEU A 89 13.80 9.44 16.14
C LEU A 89 14.43 8.21 16.79
N VAL A 90 14.22 8.00 18.09
CA VAL A 90 14.70 6.81 18.79
C VAL A 90 14.07 5.55 18.21
N SER A 91 12.78 5.57 17.90
CA SER A 91 12.08 4.42 17.32
C SER A 91 12.62 4.04 15.95
N GLU A 92 12.97 5.01 15.10
CA GLU A 92 13.61 4.76 13.81
C GLU A 92 15.00 4.16 13.99
N VAL A 93 15.84 4.76 14.86
CA VAL A 93 17.19 4.27 15.13
C VAL A 93 17.18 2.84 15.69
N MET A 94 16.24 2.52 16.59
CA MET A 94 16.11 1.17 17.15
C MET A 94 15.65 0.14 16.11
N GLN A 95 14.99 0.57 15.03
CA GLN A 95 14.58 -0.30 13.93
C GLN A 95 15.70 -0.54 12.91
N ILE A 96 16.75 0.30 12.88
CA ILE A 96 17.92 0.10 12.01
C ILE A 96 18.59 -1.22 12.38
N GLY A 97 18.59 -2.18 11.43
CA GLY A 97 19.19 -3.50 11.61
C GLY A 97 18.25 -4.59 12.16
N MET A 98 16.98 -4.28 12.42
CA MET A 98 15.98 -5.31 12.72
C MET A 98 15.58 -6.06 11.44
N VAL A 99 15.75 -7.39 11.44
CA VAL A 99 15.39 -8.24 10.28
C VAL A 99 13.89 -8.10 10.00
N GLY A 100 13.56 -7.60 8.80
CA GLY A 100 12.18 -7.43 8.34
C GLY A 100 11.55 -6.07 8.66
N ARG A 101 12.31 -5.10 9.19
CA ARG A 101 11.92 -3.68 9.25
C ARG A 101 12.92 -2.84 8.47
N GLN A 102 12.40 -1.95 7.63
CA GLN A 102 13.20 -0.91 6.98
C GLN A 102 12.86 0.40 7.66
N ALA A 103 13.87 1.19 8.04
CA ALA A 103 13.63 2.53 8.53
C ALA A 103 13.13 3.37 7.35
N GLU A 104 11.84 3.66 7.33
CA GLU A 104 11.22 4.49 6.30
C GLU A 104 11.08 5.90 6.86
N VAL A 105 11.75 6.89 6.24
CA VAL A 105 11.65 8.31 6.62
C VAL A 105 10.18 8.78 6.67
N GLN A 106 9.32 8.10 5.91
CA GLN A 106 7.87 8.32 5.91
C GLN A 106 7.23 8.06 7.28
N ASP A 107 7.73 7.11 8.08
CA ASP A 107 7.23 6.83 9.42
C ASP A 107 7.44 8.02 10.37
N ALA A 108 8.65 8.62 10.43
CA ALA A 108 8.85 9.85 11.20
C ALA A 108 7.92 10.97 10.75
N VAL A 109 7.72 11.13 9.43
CA VAL A 109 6.82 12.16 8.91
C VAL A 109 5.40 11.94 9.41
N HIS A 110 4.86 10.71 9.33
CA HIS A 110 3.54 10.38 9.86
C HIS A 110 3.45 10.61 11.38
N ASN A 111 4.49 10.26 12.13
CA ASN A 111 4.54 10.46 13.58
C ASN A 111 4.44 11.96 13.94
N LEU A 112 5.20 12.80 13.24
CA LEU A 112 5.18 14.26 13.45
C LEU A 112 3.87 14.89 13.01
N ILE A 113 3.30 14.48 11.88
CA ILE A 113 1.97 14.94 11.41
C ILE A 113 0.92 14.63 12.48
N GLY A 114 0.90 13.40 12.99
CA GLY A 114 -0.02 12.98 14.05
C GLY A 114 0.11 13.85 15.29
N ALA A 115 1.35 14.06 15.77
CA ALA A 115 1.62 14.89 16.94
C ALA A 115 1.15 16.34 16.75
N ILE A 116 1.52 16.98 15.64
CA ILE A 116 1.17 18.37 15.34
C ILE A 116 -0.35 18.52 15.25
N CYS A 117 -1.03 17.66 14.50
CA CYS A 117 -2.46 17.80 14.26
C CYS A 117 -3.27 17.57 15.53
N PHE A 118 -2.95 16.54 16.32
CA PHE A 118 -3.68 16.25 17.56
C PHE A 118 -3.44 17.32 18.63
N LEU A 119 -2.20 17.83 18.75
CA LEU A 119 -1.89 18.96 19.64
C LEU A 119 -2.60 20.24 19.18
N ALA A 120 -2.62 20.53 17.87
CA ALA A 120 -3.33 21.68 17.31
C ALA A 120 -4.84 21.62 17.60
N VAL A 121 -5.48 20.46 17.36
CA VAL A 121 -6.90 20.24 17.69
C VAL A 121 -7.13 20.36 19.20
N ARG A 122 -6.28 19.74 20.04
CA ARG A 122 -6.41 19.83 21.50
C ARG A 122 -6.23 21.25 22.03
N SER A 123 -5.38 22.04 21.39
CA SER A 123 -5.16 23.44 21.73
C SER A 123 -6.45 24.26 21.61
N ALA A 124 -7.33 23.95 20.66
CA ALA A 124 -8.58 24.68 20.45
C ALA A 124 -9.50 24.73 21.69
N PHE A 125 -9.38 23.71 22.54
CA PHE A 125 -10.14 23.53 23.78
C PHE A 125 -9.38 24.01 25.03
N ASP A 126 -8.16 24.53 24.90
CA ASP A 126 -7.39 25.09 26.00
C ASP A 126 -7.66 26.59 26.11
N THR A 127 -8.56 26.96 27.03
CA THR A 127 -8.96 28.35 27.26
C THR A 127 -7.82 29.23 27.77
N GLY A 128 -6.74 28.64 28.31
CA GLY A 128 -5.55 29.38 28.74
C GLY A 128 -4.66 29.85 27.59
N LEU A 129 -4.84 29.30 26.38
CA LEU A 129 -4.06 29.66 25.18
C LEU A 129 -4.72 30.75 24.33
N TRP A 130 -6.04 30.89 24.41
CA TRP A 130 -6.80 31.69 23.45
C TRP A 130 -7.60 32.79 24.14
N SER A 131 -7.49 34.01 23.62
CA SER A 131 -8.37 35.13 23.93
C SER A 131 -9.47 35.29 22.86
N SER A 132 -10.47 36.15 23.12
CA SER A 132 -11.52 36.50 22.13
C SER A 132 -10.95 37.03 20.80
N GLU A 133 -9.80 37.71 20.85
CA GLU A 133 -9.12 38.28 19.67
C GLU A 133 -8.45 37.20 18.81
N THR A 134 -8.12 36.05 19.40
CA THR A 134 -7.43 34.94 18.71
C THR A 134 -8.37 33.89 18.12
N ARG A 135 -9.69 34.17 18.03
CA ARG A 135 -10.68 33.22 17.48
C ARG A 135 -10.39 32.81 16.04
N ALA A 136 -10.06 33.78 15.17
CA ALA A 136 -9.74 33.53 13.77
C ALA A 136 -8.45 32.70 13.59
N PRO A 137 -7.28 33.06 14.17
CA PRO A 137 -6.07 32.25 14.04
C PRO A 137 -6.21 30.86 14.68
N ARG A 138 -6.99 30.73 15.77
CA ARG A 138 -7.36 29.42 16.34
C ARG A 138 -8.12 28.57 15.32
N GLY A 139 -9.14 29.13 14.69
CA GLY A 139 -9.92 28.46 13.66
C GLY A 139 -9.07 28.03 12.46
N LEU A 140 -8.16 28.91 12.02
CA LEU A 140 -7.23 28.61 10.94
C LEU A 140 -6.27 27.46 11.29
N LEU A 141 -5.70 27.46 12.50
CA LEU A 141 -4.81 26.40 12.97
C LEU A 141 -5.53 25.04 12.98
N VAL A 142 -6.75 24.99 13.51
CA VAL A 142 -7.55 23.76 13.54
C VAL A 142 -7.94 23.33 12.13
N GLY A 143 -8.39 24.27 11.29
CA GLY A 143 -8.71 24.00 9.89
C GLY A 143 -7.51 23.44 9.12
N ALA A 144 -6.33 24.02 9.31
CA ALA A 144 -5.08 23.53 8.72
C ALA A 144 -4.70 22.14 9.24
N ALA A 145 -4.87 21.86 10.53
CA ALA A 145 -4.63 20.53 11.10
C ALA A 145 -5.59 19.48 10.55
N LEU A 146 -6.89 19.79 10.45
CA LEU A 146 -7.90 18.88 9.87
C LEU A 146 -7.65 18.66 8.38
N PHE A 147 -7.27 19.71 7.66
CA PHE A 147 -6.89 19.61 6.25
C PHE A 147 -5.62 18.76 6.06
N ALA A 148 -4.60 18.94 6.90
CA ALA A 148 -3.39 18.12 6.89
C ALA A 148 -3.73 16.65 7.13
N LEU A 149 -4.56 16.33 8.13
CA LEU A 149 -5.06 14.97 8.35
C LEU A 149 -5.81 14.44 7.12
N PHE A 150 -6.71 15.23 6.54
CA PHE A 150 -7.43 14.82 5.33
C PHE A 150 -6.47 14.48 4.18
N VAL A 151 -5.47 15.33 3.92
CA VAL A 151 -4.44 15.08 2.90
C VAL A 151 -3.63 13.83 3.23
N SER A 152 -3.24 13.63 4.49
CA SER A 152 -2.47 12.45 4.89
C SER A 152 -3.24 11.13 4.72
N PHE A 153 -4.57 11.15 4.85
CA PHE A 153 -5.41 9.98 4.64
C PHE A 153 -5.96 9.85 3.21
N TRP A 154 -5.62 10.78 2.31
CA TRP A 154 -6.11 10.78 0.93
C TRP A 154 -5.70 9.51 0.17
N SER A 155 -4.50 8.98 0.42
CA SER A 155 -4.00 7.75 -0.20
C SER A 155 -4.91 6.53 0.07
N LEU A 156 -5.53 6.43 1.25
CA LEU A 156 -6.51 5.36 1.53
C LEU A 156 -7.77 5.50 0.70
N PHE A 157 -8.24 6.73 0.51
CA PHE A 157 -9.42 6.97 -0.31
C PHE A 157 -9.12 6.61 -1.77
N GLU A 158 -7.99 7.09 -2.29
CA GLU A 158 -7.53 6.77 -3.65
C GLU A 158 -7.37 5.26 -3.85
N LEU A 159 -6.70 4.57 -2.94
CA LEU A 159 -6.50 3.13 -3.02
C LEU A 159 -7.82 2.37 -2.88
N GLY A 160 -8.70 2.77 -1.97
CA GLY A 160 -10.05 2.20 -1.84
C GLY A 160 -10.87 2.37 -3.11
N TRP A 161 -10.78 3.53 -3.76
CA TRP A 161 -11.43 3.80 -5.04
C TRP A 161 -10.87 2.91 -6.16
N ILE A 162 -9.55 2.74 -6.24
CA ILE A 162 -8.88 1.85 -7.19
C ILE A 162 -9.31 0.38 -6.99
N TYR A 163 -9.40 -0.10 -5.75
CA TYR A 163 -9.93 -1.44 -5.47
C TYR A 163 -11.40 -1.58 -5.89
N GLY A 164 -12.20 -0.52 -5.71
CA GLY A 164 -13.57 -0.45 -6.20
C GLY A 164 -13.67 -0.55 -7.72
N LEU A 165 -12.82 0.19 -8.45
CA LEU A 165 -12.73 0.11 -9.91
C LEU A 165 -12.30 -1.28 -10.39
N ARG A 166 -11.29 -1.89 -9.75
CA ARG A 166 -10.88 -3.27 -10.02
C ARG A 166 -12.03 -4.26 -9.82
N ALA A 167 -12.81 -4.11 -8.74
CA ALA A 167 -13.96 -4.96 -8.48
C ALA A 167 -15.09 -4.76 -9.50
N ALA A 168 -15.30 -3.51 -9.95
CA ALA A 168 -16.30 -3.19 -10.96
C ALA A 168 -15.91 -3.66 -12.38
N ALA A 169 -14.62 -3.80 -12.67
CA ALA A 169 -14.11 -4.30 -13.95
C ALA A 169 -14.21 -5.82 -14.11
N PHE A 170 -14.34 -6.56 -13.01
CA PHE A 170 -14.48 -8.01 -13.01
C PHE A 170 -15.70 -8.43 -13.87
N PRO A 171 -15.59 -9.41 -14.81
CA PRO A 171 -14.60 -10.49 -14.89
C PRO A 171 -13.28 -10.19 -15.62
N ILE A 172 -13.03 -8.94 -16.02
CA ILE A 172 -11.70 -8.55 -16.52
C ILE A 172 -10.72 -8.54 -15.33
N VAL A 173 -9.67 -9.35 -15.42
CA VAL A 173 -8.66 -9.51 -14.36
C VAL A 173 -7.37 -8.76 -14.64
N VAL A 174 -7.10 -8.45 -15.92
CA VAL A 174 -6.04 -7.54 -16.33
C VAL A 174 -6.57 -6.65 -17.44
N ASP A 175 -6.53 -5.34 -17.20
CA ASP A 175 -6.90 -4.31 -18.16
C ASP A 175 -5.69 -3.41 -18.39
N PHE A 176 -5.08 -3.48 -19.56
CA PHE A 176 -3.82 -2.77 -19.83
C PHE A 176 -4.01 -1.28 -20.11
N ASP A 177 -5.23 -0.84 -20.43
CA ASP A 177 -5.50 0.55 -20.76
C ASP A 177 -5.99 1.36 -19.54
N SER A 178 -6.57 0.69 -18.57
CA SER A 178 -7.16 1.33 -17.40
C SER A 178 -6.14 1.88 -16.39
N ARG A 179 -6.39 3.12 -15.94
CA ARG A 179 -5.61 3.76 -14.86
C ARG A 179 -5.63 2.98 -13.55
N TRP A 180 -6.72 2.28 -13.24
CA TRP A 180 -6.84 1.51 -12.01
C TRP A 180 -5.90 0.29 -11.97
N GLN A 181 -5.44 -0.20 -13.13
CA GLN A 181 -4.53 -1.34 -13.21
C GLN A 181 -3.10 -0.97 -12.80
N GLN A 182 -2.69 0.28 -12.97
CA GLN A 182 -1.30 0.72 -12.81
C GLN A 182 -0.67 0.36 -11.45
N PRO A 183 -1.33 0.56 -10.30
CA PRO A 183 -0.73 0.22 -9.00
C PRO A 183 -0.48 -1.29 -8.82
N PHE A 184 -1.21 -2.12 -9.56
CA PHE A 184 -1.14 -3.58 -9.49
C PHE A 184 -0.17 -4.16 -10.53
N LEU A 185 0.15 -3.41 -11.59
CA LEU A 185 1.00 -3.86 -12.70
C LEU A 185 2.47 -3.55 -12.42
N LEU A 186 3.27 -4.60 -12.26
CA LEU A 186 4.71 -4.55 -12.25
C LEU A 186 5.24 -5.05 -13.59
N SER A 187 6.27 -4.41 -14.13
CA SER A 187 6.95 -4.85 -15.36
C SER A 187 8.43 -5.16 -15.08
N PRO A 188 8.73 -6.23 -14.31
CA PRO A 188 10.11 -6.57 -13.96
C PRO A 188 10.90 -6.89 -15.24
N ARG A 189 11.74 -5.93 -15.66
CA ARG A 189 12.62 -6.07 -16.83
C ARG A 189 11.84 -6.27 -18.13
N ALA A 190 10.68 -5.64 -18.24
CA ALA A 190 9.95 -5.47 -19.49
C ALA A 190 9.37 -4.05 -19.52
N ASN A 191 8.95 -3.62 -20.71
CA ASN A 191 8.23 -2.36 -20.88
C ASN A 191 6.84 -2.62 -21.44
N VAL A 192 5.85 -1.94 -20.89
CA VAL A 192 4.45 -2.01 -21.35
C VAL A 192 4.08 -0.66 -21.92
N PHE A 193 3.51 -0.66 -23.12
CA PHE A 193 3.03 0.54 -23.81
C PHE A 193 1.61 0.33 -24.29
N ASN A 194 0.80 1.37 -24.25
CA ASN A 194 -0.53 1.36 -24.86
C ASN A 194 -0.36 1.84 -26.31
N VAL A 195 -0.70 0.99 -27.26
CA VAL A 195 -0.55 1.24 -28.69
C VAL A 195 -1.83 0.87 -29.42
N VAL A 196 -2.02 1.41 -30.63
CA VAL A 196 -3.09 0.92 -31.50
C VAL A 196 -2.77 -0.51 -31.92
N ALA A 197 -3.78 -1.38 -31.93
CA ALA A 197 -3.63 -2.76 -32.35
C ALA A 197 -2.98 -2.87 -33.73
N PRO A 198 -1.98 -3.75 -33.91
CA PRO A 198 -1.35 -3.97 -35.20
C PRO A 198 -2.35 -4.34 -36.30
N GLU A 199 -2.01 -3.96 -37.53
CA GLU A 199 -2.73 -4.43 -38.70
C GLU A 199 -2.71 -5.97 -38.76
N GLY A 200 -3.86 -6.57 -39.11
CA GLY A 200 -4.02 -8.01 -39.19
C GLY A 200 -4.54 -8.69 -37.92
N TRP A 201 -4.80 -7.96 -36.83
CA TRP A 201 -5.56 -8.47 -35.68
C TRP A 201 -7.07 -8.33 -35.91
N PRO A 202 -7.79 -9.40 -36.26
CA PRO A 202 -9.22 -9.32 -36.55
C PRO A 202 -10.00 -8.94 -35.30
N GLY A 203 -10.93 -7.99 -35.42
CA GLY A 203 -11.79 -7.57 -34.30
C GLY A 203 -11.16 -6.58 -33.31
N LYS A 204 -9.89 -6.20 -33.49
CA LYS A 204 -9.20 -5.18 -32.67
C LYS A 204 -8.73 -3.96 -33.46
N ALA A 205 -9.09 -3.85 -34.74
CA ALA A 205 -8.66 -2.76 -35.60
C ALA A 205 -9.06 -1.38 -35.03
N GLY A 206 -8.06 -0.54 -34.75
CA GLY A 206 -8.26 0.79 -34.18
C GLY A 206 -8.45 0.83 -32.67
N GLU A 207 -8.47 -0.31 -31.98
CA GLU A 207 -8.49 -0.38 -30.52
C GLU A 207 -7.09 -0.17 -29.92
N VAL A 208 -7.05 0.25 -28.67
CA VAL A 208 -5.81 0.32 -27.88
C VAL A 208 -5.56 -1.04 -27.25
N VAL A 209 -4.33 -1.53 -27.36
CA VAL A 209 -3.86 -2.80 -26.79
C VAL A 209 -2.50 -2.60 -26.10
N ALA A 210 -2.09 -3.57 -25.28
CA ALA A 210 -0.78 -3.54 -24.65
C ALA A 210 0.29 -4.07 -25.61
N GLU A 211 1.33 -3.29 -25.89
CA GLU A 211 2.61 -3.79 -26.41
C GLU A 211 3.53 -4.09 -25.22
N ILE A 212 3.90 -5.35 -25.05
CA ILE A 212 4.90 -5.78 -24.07
C ILE A 212 6.21 -6.03 -24.80
N ARG A 213 7.23 -5.24 -24.48
CA ARG A 213 8.59 -5.38 -25.01
C ARG A 213 9.44 -6.18 -24.04
N PHE A 214 9.95 -7.31 -24.51
CA PHE A 214 10.81 -8.23 -23.78
C PHE A 214 12.27 -8.00 -24.17
N PRO A 215 13.09 -7.35 -23.31
CA PRO A 215 14.52 -7.22 -23.54
C PRO A 215 15.25 -8.56 -23.36
N GLN A 216 16.53 -8.60 -23.74
CA GLN A 216 17.41 -9.75 -23.58
C GLN A 216 17.86 -9.97 -22.12
N GLU A 217 16.89 -10.12 -21.22
CA GLU A 217 17.11 -10.30 -19.80
C GLU A 217 16.67 -11.68 -19.31
N ARG A 218 16.95 -11.99 -18.04
CA ARG A 218 16.49 -13.24 -17.42
C ARG A 218 15.11 -13.00 -16.84
N TRP A 219 14.12 -13.76 -17.28
CA TRP A 219 12.72 -13.62 -16.89
C TRP A 219 12.14 -12.22 -17.08
N PRO A 220 12.28 -11.61 -18.27
CA PRO A 220 11.56 -10.39 -18.59
C PRO A 220 10.07 -10.70 -18.66
N GLY A 221 9.26 -9.80 -18.13
CA GLY A 221 7.83 -9.98 -18.13
C GLY A 221 7.06 -8.94 -17.35
N ILE A 222 5.79 -9.22 -17.18
CA ILE A 222 4.86 -8.44 -16.37
C ILE A 222 4.27 -9.31 -15.28
N THR A 223 3.89 -8.67 -14.19
CA THR A 223 3.25 -9.28 -13.04
C THR A 223 2.13 -8.35 -12.58
N VAL A 224 0.90 -8.86 -12.60
CA VAL A 224 -0.23 -8.24 -11.95
C VAL A 224 -0.34 -8.81 -10.56
N ARG A 225 -0.05 -7.98 -9.56
CA ARG A 225 -0.22 -8.29 -8.14
C ARG A 225 -1.62 -7.93 -7.71
N GLU A 226 -2.21 -8.75 -6.84
CA GLU A 226 -3.56 -8.54 -6.34
C GLU A 226 -4.56 -8.31 -7.49
N PRO A 227 -4.71 -9.26 -8.44
CA PRO A 227 -5.88 -9.26 -9.29
C PRO A 227 -7.15 -9.39 -8.42
N TYR A 228 -8.33 -9.25 -9.02
CA TYR A 228 -9.55 -9.62 -8.30
C TYR A 228 -9.41 -11.09 -7.80
N PRO A 229 -9.55 -11.38 -6.50
CA PRO A 229 -9.01 -12.62 -5.93
C PRO A 229 -9.91 -13.85 -6.14
N VAL A 230 -11.21 -13.64 -6.35
CA VAL A 230 -12.19 -14.74 -6.43
C VAL A 230 -12.52 -15.01 -7.89
N TRP A 231 -11.94 -16.07 -8.44
CA TRP A 231 -12.18 -16.55 -9.80
C TRP A 231 -13.14 -17.74 -9.84
N SER A 232 -13.54 -18.26 -8.67
CA SER A 232 -14.53 -19.34 -8.60
C SER A 232 -15.86 -18.92 -9.23
N GLY A 233 -16.48 -19.85 -9.94
CA GLY A 233 -17.73 -19.61 -10.68
C GLY A 233 -17.53 -19.30 -12.18
N TYR A 234 -16.29 -19.25 -12.65
CA TYR A 234 -15.93 -19.21 -14.08
C TYR A 234 -15.26 -20.52 -14.50
N ASP A 235 -15.21 -20.78 -15.80
CA ASP A 235 -14.68 -22.02 -16.37
C ASP A 235 -13.31 -21.83 -17.02
N THR A 236 -13.07 -20.66 -17.63
CA THR A 236 -11.88 -20.39 -18.44
C THR A 236 -11.29 -18.99 -18.21
N LEU A 237 -9.96 -18.91 -18.23
CA LEU A 237 -9.21 -17.66 -18.39
C LEU A 237 -8.90 -17.47 -19.86
N ARG A 238 -9.26 -16.30 -20.40
CA ARG A 238 -9.08 -15.95 -21.80
C ARG A 238 -8.23 -14.72 -22.01
N MET A 239 -7.53 -14.72 -23.12
CA MET A 239 -6.83 -13.56 -23.67
C MET A 239 -6.48 -13.82 -25.13
N GLU A 240 -6.13 -12.76 -25.84
CA GLU A 240 -5.59 -12.83 -27.19
C GLU A 240 -4.19 -12.24 -27.20
N VAL A 241 -3.26 -12.97 -27.83
CA VAL A 241 -1.87 -12.52 -28.03
C VAL A 241 -1.61 -12.44 -29.52
N PHE A 242 -1.14 -11.29 -29.98
CA PHE A 242 -0.76 -11.07 -31.37
C PHE A 242 0.76 -10.90 -31.48
N SER A 243 1.36 -11.57 -32.45
CA SER A 243 2.79 -11.55 -32.72
C SER A 243 3.06 -11.08 -34.14
N LEU A 244 3.88 -10.03 -34.28
CA LEU A 244 4.43 -9.58 -35.56
C LEU A 244 5.73 -10.31 -35.94
N LEU A 245 6.15 -11.30 -35.14
CA LEU A 245 7.41 -12.01 -35.35
C LEU A 245 7.26 -13.06 -36.45
N ASP A 246 8.33 -13.30 -37.18
CA ASP A 246 8.37 -14.36 -38.20
C ASP A 246 8.60 -15.77 -37.61
N LYS A 247 8.98 -15.84 -36.34
CA LYS A 247 9.31 -17.09 -35.63
C LYS A 247 8.49 -17.23 -34.34
N PRO A 248 8.12 -18.45 -33.94
CA PRO A 248 7.42 -18.67 -32.69
C PRO A 248 8.29 -18.35 -31.47
N VAL A 249 7.68 -17.81 -30.41
CA VAL A 249 8.35 -17.49 -29.14
C VAL A 249 7.62 -18.08 -27.93
N PRO A 250 8.32 -18.50 -26.87
CA PRO A 250 7.67 -19.02 -25.67
C PRO A 250 7.19 -17.90 -24.74
N LEU A 251 5.96 -18.03 -24.27
CA LEU A 251 5.37 -17.19 -23.22
C LEU A 251 4.87 -18.06 -22.06
N THR A 252 5.37 -17.79 -20.86
CA THR A 252 5.03 -18.51 -19.63
C THR A 252 4.03 -17.72 -18.81
N PHE A 253 2.92 -18.38 -18.50
CA PHE A 253 1.86 -17.94 -17.59
C PHE A 253 2.12 -18.54 -16.22
N ARG A 254 2.16 -17.70 -15.19
CA ARG A 254 2.22 -18.13 -13.79
C ARG A 254 1.06 -17.51 -13.01
N ILE A 255 0.34 -18.33 -12.25
CA ILE A 255 -0.75 -17.89 -11.38
C ILE A 255 -0.50 -18.42 -9.98
N GLU A 256 -0.57 -17.52 -9.01
CA GLU A 256 -0.33 -17.80 -7.60
C GLU A 256 -1.58 -17.46 -6.78
N ASP A 257 -1.80 -18.25 -5.74
CA ASP A 257 -2.78 -18.00 -4.69
C ASP A 257 -2.11 -17.63 -3.37
N VAL A 258 -2.90 -17.41 -2.32
CA VAL A 258 -2.38 -17.05 -0.98
C VAL A 258 -1.49 -18.14 -0.34
N HIS A 259 -1.60 -19.39 -0.81
CA HIS A 259 -0.86 -20.53 -0.28
C HIS A 259 0.44 -20.81 -1.04
N SER A 260 0.62 -20.15 -2.19
CA SER A 260 1.75 -20.35 -3.08
C SER A 260 3.05 -19.93 -2.39
N LYS A 261 3.99 -20.87 -2.29
CA LYS A 261 5.36 -20.61 -1.86
C LYS A 261 6.20 -20.14 -3.05
N PRO A 262 7.41 -19.62 -2.80
CA PRO A 262 8.36 -19.26 -3.87
C PRO A 262 8.79 -20.45 -4.76
N ASP A 263 8.43 -21.68 -4.41
CA ASP A 263 8.71 -22.86 -5.24
C ASP A 263 7.89 -22.80 -6.54
N TYR A 264 8.57 -23.04 -7.66
CA TYR A 264 7.97 -23.10 -8.98
C TYR A 264 6.85 -24.16 -9.06
N ARG A 265 6.93 -25.24 -8.29
CA ARG A 265 5.94 -26.33 -8.31
C ARG A 265 4.65 -26.04 -7.55
N ASP A 266 4.63 -24.95 -6.80
CA ASP A 266 3.53 -24.63 -5.87
C ASP A 266 2.52 -23.63 -6.46
N ALA A 267 2.62 -23.37 -7.76
CA ALA A 267 1.81 -22.42 -8.52
C ALA A 267 1.43 -23.03 -9.87
N PHE A 268 0.36 -22.53 -10.50
CA PHE A 268 0.10 -22.86 -11.91
C PHE A 268 1.20 -22.24 -12.76
N ASN A 269 1.86 -23.05 -13.59
CA ASN A 269 2.86 -22.60 -14.54
C ASN A 269 2.66 -23.30 -15.88
N ARG A 270 2.37 -22.53 -16.94
CA ARG A 270 2.17 -23.06 -18.29
C ARG A 270 2.92 -22.21 -19.29
N THR A 271 3.80 -22.84 -20.05
CA THR A 271 4.44 -22.20 -21.21
C THR A 271 3.65 -22.53 -22.47
N VAL A 272 3.28 -21.50 -23.21
CA VAL A 272 2.62 -21.61 -24.51
C VAL A 272 3.55 -21.06 -25.58
N THR A 273 3.56 -21.71 -26.74
CA THR A 273 4.28 -21.21 -27.92
C THR A 273 3.39 -20.23 -28.65
N ILE A 274 3.82 -18.98 -28.77
CA ILE A 274 3.14 -17.93 -29.51
C ILE A 274 3.64 -17.95 -30.96
N HIS A 275 2.76 -18.27 -31.89
CA HIS A 275 3.05 -18.30 -33.32
C HIS A 275 2.90 -16.91 -33.97
N PRO A 276 3.45 -16.68 -35.16
CA PRO A 276 3.17 -15.47 -35.94
C PRO A 276 1.65 -15.25 -36.13
N GLY A 277 1.19 -14.01 -35.96
CA GLY A 277 -0.23 -13.64 -36.06
C GLY A 277 -1.02 -13.76 -34.75
N LEU A 278 -2.33 -13.99 -34.86
CA LEU A 278 -3.25 -14.08 -33.72
C LEU A 278 -3.17 -15.45 -33.02
N ASN A 279 -3.00 -15.40 -31.70
CA ASN A 279 -3.00 -16.57 -30.82
C ASN A 279 -4.11 -16.38 -29.77
N PRO A 280 -5.30 -16.95 -29.97
CA PRO A 280 -6.33 -16.98 -28.94
C PRO A 280 -5.92 -17.99 -27.87
N LEU A 281 -5.81 -17.55 -26.63
CA LEU A 281 -5.41 -18.38 -25.50
C LEU A 281 -6.62 -18.61 -24.60
N SER A 282 -6.83 -19.89 -24.26
CA SER A 282 -7.87 -20.34 -23.35
C SER A 282 -7.27 -21.37 -22.40
N ILE A 283 -7.32 -21.08 -21.11
CA ILE A 283 -6.82 -21.97 -20.06
C ILE A 283 -7.99 -22.28 -19.13
N THR A 284 -8.34 -23.57 -18.99
CA THR A 284 -9.43 -23.96 -18.10
C THR A 284 -9.02 -23.77 -16.64
N LEU A 285 -9.94 -23.30 -15.82
CA LEU A 285 -9.72 -23.16 -14.39
C LEU A 285 -9.54 -24.53 -13.72
N GLU A 286 -10.11 -25.60 -14.28
CA GLU A 286 -9.85 -26.97 -13.83
C GLU A 286 -8.39 -27.37 -14.00
N ASP A 287 -7.76 -27.05 -15.15
CA ASP A 287 -6.33 -27.29 -15.37
C ASP A 287 -5.49 -26.46 -14.38
N MET A 288 -5.90 -25.20 -14.13
CA MET A 288 -5.22 -24.33 -13.16
C MET A 288 -5.27 -24.89 -11.74
N MET A 289 -6.44 -25.34 -11.31
CA MET A 289 -6.66 -25.91 -9.99
C MET A 289 -5.73 -27.10 -9.73
N LYS A 290 -5.55 -27.98 -10.73
CA LYS A 290 -4.80 -29.24 -10.58
C LYS A 290 -3.29 -29.10 -10.81
N ALA A 291 -2.81 -27.92 -11.21
CA ALA A 291 -1.41 -27.74 -11.61
C ALA A 291 -0.38 -27.76 -10.46
N PRO A 292 -0.63 -27.17 -9.27
CA PRO A 292 0.33 -27.25 -8.17
C PRO A 292 0.55 -28.69 -7.72
N ALA A 293 1.81 -29.04 -7.41
CA ALA A 293 2.15 -30.39 -6.99
C ALA A 293 1.68 -30.65 -5.55
N GLY A 294 0.70 -31.55 -5.38
CA GLY A 294 0.27 -32.04 -4.07
C GLY A 294 -0.79 -31.18 -3.36
N ARG A 295 -1.36 -30.18 -4.04
CA ARG A 295 -2.53 -29.42 -3.58
C ARG A 295 -3.30 -28.86 -4.76
N ASN A 296 -4.53 -28.41 -4.52
CA ASN A 296 -5.24 -27.60 -5.49
C ASN A 296 -4.88 -26.12 -5.32
N LEU A 297 -4.83 -25.38 -6.42
CA LEU A 297 -4.79 -23.92 -6.40
C LEU A 297 -6.14 -23.38 -5.86
N ASP A 298 -6.10 -22.48 -4.89
CA ASP A 298 -7.29 -21.81 -4.34
C ASP A 298 -7.70 -20.63 -5.21
N LEU A 299 -8.63 -20.89 -6.14
CA LEU A 299 -9.21 -19.89 -7.02
C LEU A 299 -10.06 -18.84 -6.29
N ASN A 300 -10.31 -18.95 -4.99
CA ASN A 300 -10.97 -17.89 -4.22
C ASN A 300 -9.99 -16.85 -3.68
N GLN A 301 -8.69 -17.12 -3.77
CA GLN A 301 -7.64 -16.28 -3.19
C GLN A 301 -6.44 -16.18 -4.13
N VAL A 302 -6.70 -15.86 -5.40
CA VAL A 302 -5.65 -15.56 -6.38
C VAL A 302 -4.94 -14.27 -5.98
N THR A 303 -3.62 -14.32 -5.89
CA THR A 303 -2.78 -13.21 -5.42
C THR A 303 -1.92 -12.61 -6.53
N GLN A 304 -1.63 -13.38 -7.58
CA GLN A 304 -0.75 -12.92 -8.64
C GLN A 304 -1.01 -13.62 -9.97
N LEU A 305 -0.91 -12.85 -11.05
CA LEU A 305 -0.79 -13.34 -12.43
C LEU A 305 0.51 -12.78 -13.01
N SER A 306 1.34 -13.63 -13.63
CA SER A 306 2.57 -13.20 -14.30
C SER A 306 2.68 -13.76 -15.70
N LEU A 307 3.15 -12.93 -16.63
CA LEU A 307 3.50 -13.28 -17.99
C LEU A 307 4.99 -13.03 -18.16
N SER A 308 5.76 -14.05 -18.51
CA SER A 308 7.21 -13.90 -18.68
C SER A 308 7.76 -14.85 -19.73
N THR A 309 8.95 -14.56 -20.23
CA THR A 309 9.73 -15.53 -21.02
C THR A 309 11.04 -15.82 -20.29
N SER A 310 11.72 -16.93 -20.57
CA SER A 310 12.88 -17.36 -19.76
C SER A 310 14.11 -16.48 -19.95
N ARG A 311 14.66 -16.44 -21.15
CA ARG A 311 15.68 -15.49 -21.61
C ARG A 311 15.60 -15.51 -23.13
N PRO A 312 15.08 -14.45 -23.75
CA PRO A 312 14.96 -14.42 -25.20
C PRO A 312 16.34 -14.27 -25.84
N ASP A 313 16.55 -14.90 -27.00
CA ASP A 313 17.82 -14.79 -27.73
C ASP A 313 17.99 -13.37 -28.28
N ASP A 314 16.91 -12.82 -28.88
CA ASP A 314 16.80 -11.45 -29.36
C ASP A 314 15.61 -10.75 -28.68
N PRO A 315 15.69 -9.42 -28.44
CA PRO A 315 14.54 -8.66 -27.94
C PRO A 315 13.34 -8.76 -28.88
N PHE A 316 12.13 -8.88 -28.33
CA PHE A 316 10.91 -8.95 -29.13
C PHE A 316 9.73 -8.25 -28.44
N SER A 317 8.67 -7.97 -29.21
CA SER A 317 7.41 -7.45 -28.68
C SER A 317 6.27 -8.42 -28.93
N LEU A 318 5.34 -8.51 -27.98
CA LEU A 318 4.04 -9.14 -28.15
C LEU A 318 2.95 -8.11 -27.87
N PHE A 319 1.83 -8.23 -28.57
CA PHE A 319 0.66 -7.38 -28.35
C PHE A 319 -0.44 -8.21 -27.66
N LEU A 320 -1.03 -7.67 -26.61
CA LEU A 320 -1.98 -8.39 -25.76
C LEU A 320 -3.29 -7.61 -25.61
N SER A 321 -4.39 -8.35 -25.69
CA SER A 321 -5.69 -7.86 -25.22
C SER A 321 -5.72 -7.85 -23.69
N ASP A 322 -6.83 -7.36 -23.15
CA ASP A 322 -7.20 -7.63 -21.77
C ASP A 322 -7.28 -9.13 -21.49
N ILE A 323 -7.17 -9.49 -20.21
CA ILE A 323 -7.32 -10.85 -19.72
C ILE A 323 -8.61 -10.91 -18.91
N TRP A 324 -9.49 -11.84 -19.22
CA TRP A 324 -10.80 -11.98 -18.57
C TRP A 324 -11.15 -13.43 -18.26
N LEU A 325 -12.14 -13.60 -17.38
CA LEU A 325 -12.73 -14.90 -17.07
C LEU A 325 -14.06 -15.07 -17.81
N GLU A 326 -14.32 -16.30 -18.26
CA GLU A 326 -15.60 -16.78 -18.82
C GLU A 326 -16.08 -18.04 -18.11
#